data_AF-X1L8L9-F1
#
_entry.id   AF-X1L8L9-F1
#
_cell.length_a   1.000
_cell.length_b   1.000
_cell.length_c   1.000
_cell.angle_alpha   90.00
_cell.angle_beta   90.00
_cell.angle_gamma   90.00
#
_symmetry.space_group_name_H-M   'P 1'
#
loop_
_entity.id
_entity.type
_entity.pdbx_description
1 polymer ?
#
loop_
_entity_poly.entity_id
_entity_poly.type
_entity_poly.pdbx_seq_one_letter_code
_entity_poly.pdbx_strand_id
1 'polypeptide(L)'
;MSTMETPPGDRLPIKTYVAQGDDQIIREAILRELERNGQVFFVHNRVNSIAYVAAKLQSLVPEARIAIAHGQMPEAELEKVMADFAQDKSDFLVCTTIIESGLDMPNVNTLIVNNADRFGLTQLYQLRGRVGRGANLAYAYFLYEKGKQLTHTAEKRLRTIFEATELGAGFNIALKDLEIRG
;
A
#
# COMPACT_ATOMS: atom_id res chain seq x y z
N MET A 1 -15.15 -7.69 27.49
CA MET A 1 -14.14 -7.74 26.41
C MET A 1 -14.62 -8.77 25.41
N SER A 2 -14.99 -8.35 24.21
CA SER A 2 -15.40 -9.24 23.13
C SER A 2 -14.29 -9.23 22.08
N THR A 3 -13.46 -10.26 22.09
CA THR A 3 -12.46 -10.52 21.04
C THR A 3 -13.19 -11.09 19.83
N MET A 4 -13.59 -10.21 18.91
CA MET A 4 -14.01 -10.61 17.57
C MET A 4 -12.78 -11.03 16.76
N GLU A 5 -12.30 -12.26 16.98
CA GLU A 5 -11.18 -12.88 16.28
C GLU A 5 -11.63 -14.06 15.40
N THR A 6 -12.69 -13.88 14.63
CA THR A 6 -12.96 -14.81 13.52
C THR A 6 -12.83 -14.02 12.22
N PRO A 7 -11.68 -14.12 11.52
CA PRO A 7 -11.59 -13.63 10.16
C PRO A 7 -12.66 -14.34 9.31
N PRO A 8 -13.29 -13.66 8.35
CA PRO A 8 -14.11 -14.36 7.36
C PRO A 8 -13.28 -15.47 6.70
N GLY A 9 -13.90 -16.64 6.49
CA GLY A 9 -13.25 -17.95 6.31
C GLY A 9 -12.34 -18.16 5.08
N ASP A 10 -11.99 -17.14 4.31
CA ASP A 10 -11.25 -17.29 3.03
C ASP A 10 -10.14 -16.24 2.81
N ARG A 11 -9.69 -15.51 3.85
CA ARG A 11 -8.63 -14.50 3.65
C ARG A 11 -7.27 -15.15 3.42
N LEU A 12 -6.75 -15.02 2.20
CA LEU A 12 -5.39 -15.44 1.87
C LEU A 12 -4.35 -14.48 2.47
N PRO A 13 -3.18 -15.00 2.90
CA PRO A 13 -2.12 -14.15 3.43
C PRO A 13 -1.56 -13.20 2.37
N ILE A 14 -1.26 -11.97 2.78
CA ILE A 14 -0.66 -10.96 1.91
C ILE A 14 0.83 -11.28 1.68
N LYS A 15 1.23 -11.48 0.43
CA LYS A 15 2.65 -11.66 0.07
C LYS A 15 3.37 -10.32 0.14
N THR A 16 4.34 -10.21 1.04
CA THR A 16 5.07 -8.97 1.31
C THR A 16 6.47 -9.01 0.72
N TYR A 17 6.89 -7.93 0.09
CA TYR A 17 8.22 -7.73 -0.48
C TYR A 17 8.81 -6.41 0.03
N VAL A 18 10.11 -6.42 0.31
CA VAL A 18 10.90 -5.23 0.62
C VAL A 18 12.05 -5.17 -0.38
N ALA A 19 12.15 -4.08 -1.13
CA ALA A 19 13.15 -3.95 -2.19
C ALA A 19 13.55 -2.49 -2.42
N GLN A 20 14.66 -2.30 -3.12
CA GLN A 20 14.97 -1.01 -3.72
C GLN A 20 13.94 -0.68 -4.79
N GLY A 21 13.60 0.61 -4.92
CA GLY A 21 12.70 1.11 -5.93
C GLY A 21 13.30 0.90 -7.31
N ASP A 22 12.63 0.05 -8.09
CA ASP A 22 13.00 -0.25 -9.46
C ASP A 22 11.75 -0.13 -10.33
N ASP A 23 11.86 0.63 -11.42
CA ASP A 23 10.75 0.88 -12.34
C ASP A 23 10.26 -0.43 -12.99
N GLN A 24 11.14 -1.43 -13.17
CA GLN A 24 10.74 -2.74 -13.67
C GLN A 24 9.85 -3.49 -12.66
N ILE A 25 10.24 -3.51 -11.37
CA ILE A 25 9.44 -4.15 -10.31
C ILE A 25 8.06 -3.50 -10.20
N ILE A 26 8.02 -2.16 -10.24
CA ILE A 26 6.77 -1.40 -10.18
C ILE A 26 5.88 -1.74 -11.38
N ARG A 27 6.43 -1.73 -12.60
CA ARG A 27 5.68 -2.04 -13.82
C ARG A 27 5.12 -3.46 -13.80
N GLU A 28 5.94 -4.45 -13.48
CA GLU A 28 5.53 -5.85 -13.43
C GLU A 28 4.45 -6.09 -12.36
N ALA A 29 4.58 -5.46 -11.19
CA ALA A 29 3.58 -5.56 -10.13
C ALA A 29 2.23 -4.97 -10.58
N ILE A 30 2.24 -3.83 -11.27
CA ILE A 30 1.02 -3.20 -11.79
C ILE A 30 0.40 -4.06 -12.88
N LEU A 31 1.16 -4.45 -13.91
CA LEU A 31 0.63 -5.23 -15.03
C LEU A 31 0.02 -6.56 -14.59
N ARG A 32 0.65 -7.26 -13.65
CA ARG A 32 0.09 -8.50 -13.08
C ARG A 32 -1.28 -8.29 -12.43
N GLU A 33 -1.50 -7.13 -11.79
CA GLU A 33 -2.80 -6.81 -11.22
C GLU A 33 -3.84 -6.49 -12.31
N LEU A 34 -3.45 -5.75 -13.34
CA LEU A 34 -4.31 -5.44 -14.47
C LEU A 34 -4.74 -6.69 -15.25
N GLU A 35 -3.84 -7.66 -15.45
CA GLU A 35 -4.11 -8.94 -16.13
C GLU A 35 -5.23 -9.75 -15.46
N ARG A 36 -5.47 -9.52 -14.16
CA ARG A 36 -6.56 -10.15 -13.39
C ARG A 36 -7.73 -9.21 -13.09
N ASN A 37 -7.81 -8.08 -13.78
CA ASN A 37 -8.84 -7.04 -13.60
C ASN A 37 -8.93 -6.52 -12.15
N GLY A 38 -7.80 -6.49 -11.44
CA GLY A 38 -7.73 -5.92 -10.11
C GLY A 38 -7.23 -4.47 -10.13
N GLN A 39 -7.22 -3.87 -8.94
CA GLN A 39 -6.79 -2.48 -8.76
C GLN A 39 -5.58 -2.38 -7.84
N VAL A 40 -4.82 -1.29 -8.01
CA VAL A 40 -3.56 -1.06 -7.29
C VAL A 40 -3.63 0.24 -6.49
N PHE A 41 -3.18 0.17 -5.23
CA PHE A 41 -2.77 1.36 -4.48
C PHE A 41 -1.29 1.64 -4.66
N PHE A 42 -0.95 2.87 -5.04
CA PHE A 42 0.41 3.36 -5.00
C PHE A 42 0.52 4.52 -4.00
N VAL A 43 1.13 4.25 -2.86
CA VAL A 43 1.26 5.21 -1.77
C VAL A 43 2.54 6.03 -1.95
N HIS A 44 2.36 7.33 -2.14
CA HIS A 44 3.41 8.34 -2.15
C HIS A 44 3.05 9.46 -1.17
N ASN A 45 3.64 9.44 0.03
CA ASN A 45 3.26 10.33 1.13
C ASN A 45 3.90 11.73 1.05
N ARG A 46 3.72 12.42 -0.07
CA ARG A 46 4.11 13.82 -0.27
C ARG A 46 3.26 14.48 -1.35
N VAL A 47 2.31 15.32 -0.93
CA VAL A 47 1.36 15.99 -1.84
C VAL A 47 2.08 16.81 -2.92
N ASN A 48 3.10 17.58 -2.56
CA ASN A 48 3.79 18.47 -3.50
C ASN A 48 4.42 17.75 -4.72
N SER A 49 4.71 16.45 -4.62
CA SER A 49 5.32 15.65 -5.70
C SER A 49 4.41 14.57 -6.25
N ILE A 50 3.18 14.44 -5.77
CA ILE A 50 2.29 13.33 -6.14
C ILE A 50 1.89 13.35 -7.62
N ALA A 51 1.64 14.54 -8.17
CA ALA A 51 1.31 14.71 -9.59
C ALA A 51 2.48 14.33 -10.50
N TYR A 52 3.71 14.68 -10.12
CA TYR A 52 4.92 14.28 -10.83
C TYR A 52 5.10 12.75 -10.81
N VAL A 53 4.90 12.13 -9.64
CA VAL A 53 4.98 10.67 -9.50
C VAL A 53 3.90 9.97 -10.33
N ALA A 54 2.67 10.48 -10.33
CA ALA A 54 1.60 9.95 -11.17
C ALA A 54 1.93 10.04 -12.67
N ALA A 55 2.49 11.17 -13.14
CA ALA A 55 2.92 11.32 -14.53
C ALA A 55 4.07 10.36 -14.90
N LYS A 56 5.02 10.12 -13.98
CA LYS A 56 6.06 9.11 -14.16
C LYS A 56 5.45 7.71 -14.29
N LEU A 57 4.50 7.36 -13.43
CA LEU A 57 3.81 6.06 -13.43
C LEU A 57 2.97 5.89 -14.69
N GLN A 58 2.30 6.94 -15.17
CA GLN A 58 1.57 6.92 -16.44
C GLN A 58 2.50 6.64 -17.63
N SER A 59 3.72 7.19 -17.60
CA SER A 59 4.73 6.93 -18.64
C SER A 59 5.27 5.50 -18.57
N LEU A 60 5.32 4.92 -17.36
CA LEU A 60 5.80 3.56 -17.12
C LEU A 60 4.75 2.49 -17.50
N VAL A 61 3.46 2.79 -17.29
CA VAL A 61 2.33 1.92 -17.57
C VAL A 61 1.26 2.71 -18.36
N PRO A 62 1.48 2.98 -19.66
CA PRO A 62 0.57 3.77 -20.48
C PRO A 62 -0.82 3.15 -20.65
N GLU A 63 -0.96 1.85 -20.38
CA GLU A 63 -2.20 1.09 -20.49
C GLU A 63 -3.13 1.30 -19.28
N ALA A 64 -2.62 1.81 -18.16
CA ALA A 64 -3.39 1.98 -16.93
C ALA A 64 -4.09 3.34 -16.85
N ARG A 65 -5.31 3.34 -16.32
CA ARG A 65 -6.04 4.56 -15.95
C ARG A 65 -5.65 4.97 -14.53
N ILE A 66 -4.96 6.09 -14.40
CA ILE A 66 -4.45 6.60 -13.12
C ILE A 66 -5.36 7.68 -12.54
N ALA A 67 -5.68 7.54 -11.26
CA ALA A 67 -6.30 8.58 -10.43
C ALA A 67 -5.34 9.04 -9.33
N ILE A 68 -5.54 10.26 -8.81
CA ILE A 68 -4.77 10.83 -7.71
C ILE A 68 -5.71 11.17 -6.57
N ALA A 69 -5.36 10.78 -5.33
CA ALA A 69 -6.12 11.13 -4.13
C ALA A 69 -5.21 11.53 -2.97
N HIS A 70 -5.42 12.73 -2.40
CA HIS A 70 -4.65 13.18 -1.24
C HIS A 70 -5.43 14.09 -0.31
N GLY A 71 -5.00 14.20 0.95
CA GLY A 71 -5.75 14.90 2.00
C GLY A 71 -5.86 16.42 1.87
N GLN A 72 -5.13 17.05 0.94
CA GLN A 72 -5.29 18.47 0.61
C GLN A 72 -6.34 18.75 -0.49
N MET A 73 -6.96 17.71 -1.05
CA MET A 73 -8.05 17.91 -2.01
C MET A 73 -9.31 18.42 -1.29
N PRO A 74 -10.15 19.21 -1.96
CA PRO A 74 -11.51 19.48 -1.50
C PRO A 74 -12.24 18.16 -1.22
N GLU A 75 -12.99 18.10 -0.13
CA GLU A 75 -13.69 16.89 0.33
C GLU A 75 -14.56 16.25 -0.75
N ALA A 76 -15.39 17.05 -1.42
CA ALA A 76 -16.26 16.59 -2.51
C ALA A 76 -15.48 16.02 -3.71
N GLU A 77 -14.28 16.54 -3.99
CA GLU A 77 -13.42 16.02 -5.06
C GLU A 77 -12.79 14.69 -4.66
N LEU A 78 -12.29 14.60 -3.42
CA LEU A 78 -11.74 13.38 -2.87
C LEU A 78 -12.79 12.27 -2.83
N GLU A 79 -13.99 12.55 -2.30
CA GLU A 79 -15.10 11.59 -2.28
C GLU A 79 -15.43 11.07 -3.67
N LYS A 80 -15.51 11.98 -4.66
CA LYS A 80 -15.77 11.61 -6.05
C LYS A 80 -14.68 10.69 -6.60
N VAL A 81 -13.40 11.03 -6.42
CA VAL A 81 -12.28 10.19 -6.90
C VAL A 81 -12.29 8.82 -6.24
N MET A 82 -12.54 8.75 -4.92
CA MET A 82 -12.60 7.47 -4.22
C MET A 82 -13.81 6.62 -4.68
N ALA A 83 -14.96 7.25 -4.93
CA ALA A 83 -16.14 6.57 -5.46
C ALA A 83 -15.92 6.07 -6.90
N ASP A 84 -15.31 6.89 -7.75
CA ASP A 84 -14.96 6.52 -9.13
C ASP A 84 -13.95 5.37 -9.16
N PHE A 85 -12.96 5.38 -8.27
CA PHE A 85 -12.01 4.28 -8.10
C PHE A 85 -12.72 3.01 -7.61
N ALA A 86 -13.62 3.08 -6.62
CA ALA A 86 -14.39 1.92 -6.16
C ALA A 86 -15.31 1.32 -7.24
N GLN A 87 -15.64 2.08 -8.29
CA GLN A 87 -16.45 1.65 -9.45
C GLN A 87 -15.59 1.20 -10.64
N ASP A 88 -14.32 0.86 -10.42
CA ASP A 88 -13.38 0.41 -11.45
C ASP A 88 -13.19 1.41 -12.62
N LYS A 89 -13.43 2.71 -12.40
CA LYS A 89 -13.19 3.76 -13.42
C LYS A 89 -11.71 4.08 -13.58
N SER A 90 -10.88 3.68 -12.62
CA SER A 90 -9.42 3.79 -12.68
C SER A 90 -8.82 2.51 -12.13
N ASP A 91 -7.71 2.08 -12.72
CA ASP A 91 -7.04 0.83 -12.33
C ASP A 91 -6.02 1.06 -11.21
N PHE A 92 -5.56 2.30 -11.09
CA PHE A 92 -4.42 2.67 -10.28
C PHE A 92 -4.70 3.97 -9.53
N LEU A 93 -4.60 3.95 -8.20
CA LEU A 93 -4.76 5.14 -7.36
C LEU A 93 -3.43 5.53 -6.72
N VAL A 94 -2.87 6.65 -7.17
CA VAL A 94 -1.72 7.30 -6.54
C VAL A 94 -2.22 8.14 -5.38
N CYS A 95 -1.86 7.76 -4.16
CA CYS A 95 -2.42 8.39 -2.97
C CYS A 95 -1.40 8.66 -1.87
N THR A 96 -1.75 9.55 -0.94
CA THR A 96 -1.05 9.65 0.35
C THR A 96 -1.60 8.60 1.32
N THR A 97 -1.33 8.72 2.61
CA THR A 97 -1.87 7.83 3.66
C THR A 97 -3.37 7.96 3.90
N ILE A 98 -4.12 8.68 3.06
CA ILE A 98 -5.59 8.84 3.21
C ILE A 98 -6.34 7.51 3.14
N ILE A 99 -5.77 6.49 2.50
CA ILE A 99 -6.38 5.14 2.44
C ILE A 99 -6.36 4.42 3.80
N GLU A 100 -5.67 4.96 4.81
CA GLU A 100 -5.66 4.43 6.18
C GLU A 100 -7.02 4.58 6.89
N SER A 101 -7.94 5.41 6.39
CA SER A 101 -9.12 5.87 7.16
C SER A 101 -10.38 5.00 7.08
N GLY A 102 -10.45 3.95 6.27
CA GLY A 102 -11.61 3.03 6.36
C GLY A 102 -12.25 2.54 5.07
N LEU A 103 -11.79 2.97 3.90
CA LEU A 103 -12.43 2.57 2.65
C LEU A 103 -12.22 1.07 2.39
N ASP A 104 -13.34 0.36 2.17
CA ASP A 104 -13.36 -1.06 1.86
C ASP A 104 -13.43 -1.23 0.34
N MET A 105 -12.36 -1.73 -0.26
CA MET A 105 -12.24 -1.89 -1.71
C MET A 105 -11.78 -3.31 -2.01
N PRO A 106 -12.70 -4.28 -2.18
CA PRO A 106 -12.38 -5.70 -2.28
C PRO A 106 -11.55 -6.05 -3.53
N ASN A 107 -11.62 -5.23 -4.58
CA ASN A 107 -10.85 -5.39 -5.82
C ASN A 107 -9.40 -4.92 -5.71
N VAL A 108 -9.02 -4.24 -4.63
CA VAL A 108 -7.64 -3.77 -4.45
C VAL A 108 -6.80 -4.85 -3.80
N ASN A 109 -5.97 -5.49 -4.62
CA ASN A 109 -5.16 -6.64 -4.21
C ASN A 109 -3.65 -6.39 -4.31
N THR A 110 -3.21 -5.25 -4.83
CA THR A 110 -1.79 -4.86 -4.83
C THR A 110 -1.59 -3.50 -4.17
N LEU A 111 -0.68 -3.46 -3.19
CA LEU A 111 -0.19 -2.26 -2.54
C LEU A 111 1.27 -2.04 -2.92
N ILE A 112 1.61 -0.83 -3.35
CA ILE A 112 2.98 -0.39 -3.57
C ILE A 112 3.21 0.85 -2.70
N VAL A 113 4.14 0.80 -1.76
CA VAL A 113 4.51 1.93 -0.91
C VAL A 113 5.87 2.45 -1.33
N ASN A 114 5.90 3.65 -1.91
CA ASN A 114 7.12 4.34 -2.26
C ASN A 114 7.75 5.00 -1.03
N ASN A 115 9.08 4.96 -0.93
CA ASN A 115 9.85 5.46 0.21
C ASN A 115 9.36 4.89 1.56
N ALA A 116 9.09 3.59 1.61
CA ALA A 116 8.57 2.88 2.77
C ALA A 116 9.45 3.05 4.02
N ASP A 117 10.75 3.29 3.85
CA ASP A 117 11.72 3.56 4.93
C ASP A 117 11.37 4.82 5.77
N ARG A 118 10.55 5.72 5.21
CA ARG A 118 10.10 6.96 5.86
C ARG A 118 8.87 6.78 6.73
N PHE A 119 8.20 5.62 6.69
CA PHE A 119 6.98 5.36 7.43
C PHE A 119 7.25 4.69 8.78
N GLY A 120 6.39 4.94 9.77
CA GLY A 120 6.37 4.15 11.00
C GLY A 120 5.95 2.70 10.72
N LEU A 121 6.38 1.75 11.57
CA LEU A 121 6.01 0.34 11.39
C LEU A 121 4.50 0.14 11.45
N THR A 122 3.83 0.83 12.38
CA THR A 122 2.37 0.82 12.50
C THR A 122 1.66 1.31 11.24
N GLN A 123 2.16 2.38 10.61
CA GLN A 123 1.59 2.90 9.36
C GLN A 123 1.74 1.89 8.23
N LEU A 124 2.92 1.30 8.06
CA LEU A 124 3.15 0.25 7.05
C LEU A 124 2.21 -0.93 7.25
N TYR A 125 1.99 -1.35 8.50
CA TYR A 125 1.08 -2.44 8.84
C TYR A 125 -0.39 -2.07 8.55
N GLN A 126 -0.81 -0.86 8.88
CA GLN A 126 -2.16 -0.36 8.58
C GLN A 126 -2.40 -0.29 7.07
N LEU A 127 -1.45 0.27 6.31
CA LEU A 127 -1.50 0.30 4.84
C LEU A 127 -1.59 -1.12 4.27
N ARG A 128 -0.77 -2.05 4.76
CA ARG A 128 -0.82 -3.46 4.33
C ARG A 128 -2.20 -4.08 4.52
N GLY A 129 -2.85 -3.80 5.65
CA GLY A 129 -4.18 -4.31 5.96
C GLY A 129 -5.32 -3.77 5.07
N ARG A 130 -5.05 -2.77 4.21
CA ARG A 130 -6.01 -2.19 3.27
C ARG A 130 -6.16 -2.96 1.95
N VAL A 131 -5.36 -4.01 1.73
CA VAL A 131 -5.48 -4.89 0.56
C VAL A 131 -5.79 -6.34 0.96
N GLY A 132 -6.19 -7.15 -0.01
CA GLY A 132 -6.44 -8.58 0.20
C GLY A 132 -7.65 -8.84 1.07
N ARG A 133 -8.75 -8.15 0.78
CA ARG A 133 -10.05 -8.37 1.43
C ARG A 133 -10.96 -9.33 0.66
N GLY A 134 -10.66 -9.58 -0.61
CA GLY A 134 -11.32 -10.60 -1.43
C GLY A 134 -10.67 -11.98 -1.32
N ALA A 135 -11.13 -12.91 -2.17
CA ALA A 135 -10.59 -14.27 -2.29
C ALA A 135 -9.27 -14.34 -3.09
N ASN A 136 -8.85 -13.23 -3.72
CA ASN A 136 -7.64 -13.15 -4.50
C ASN A 136 -6.41 -12.97 -3.62
N LEU A 137 -5.29 -13.59 -4.02
CA LEU A 137 -4.02 -13.39 -3.35
C LEU A 137 -3.57 -11.93 -3.49
N ALA A 138 -3.24 -11.30 -2.37
CA ALA A 138 -2.76 -9.92 -2.36
C ALA A 138 -1.25 -9.80 -2.22
N TYR A 139 -0.72 -8.68 -2.73
CA TYR A 139 0.70 -8.37 -2.76
C TYR A 139 0.96 -6.99 -2.15
N ALA A 140 2.01 -6.87 -1.34
CA ALA A 140 2.46 -5.61 -0.77
C ALA A 140 3.95 -5.41 -1.05
N TYR A 141 4.30 -4.33 -1.75
CA TYR A 141 5.67 -3.95 -2.08
C TYR A 141 6.07 -2.71 -1.29
N PHE A 142 7.01 -2.85 -0.37
CA PHE A 142 7.59 -1.76 0.41
C PHE A 142 8.92 -1.36 -0.21
N LEU A 143 8.90 -0.28 -0.98
CA LEU A 143 10.04 0.16 -1.78
C LEU A 143 10.79 1.29 -1.08
N TYR A 144 12.12 1.25 -1.09
CA TYR A 144 12.97 2.35 -0.65
C TYR A 144 13.89 2.82 -1.78
N GLU A 145 14.42 4.03 -1.69
CA GLU A 145 15.18 4.64 -2.79
C GLU A 145 16.41 3.80 -3.19
N LYS A 146 16.63 3.65 -4.51
CA LYS A 146 17.76 2.88 -5.06
C LYS A 146 19.09 3.48 -4.63
N GLY A 147 20.02 2.63 -4.18
CA GLY A 147 21.33 3.08 -3.68
C GLY A 147 21.30 3.78 -2.31
N LYS A 148 20.13 3.93 -1.68
CA LYS A 148 20.03 4.53 -0.35
C LYS A 148 20.57 3.58 0.72
N GLN A 149 21.43 4.09 1.58
CA GLN A 149 21.79 3.42 2.83
C GLN A 149 20.68 3.64 3.86
N LEU A 150 20.09 2.54 4.34
CA LEU A 150 19.06 2.57 5.37
C LEU A 150 19.71 2.78 6.75
N THR A 151 19.02 3.52 7.62
CA THR A 151 19.38 3.51 9.04
C THR A 151 19.05 2.15 9.63
N HIS A 152 19.76 1.76 10.69
CA HIS A 152 19.50 0.50 11.39
C HIS A 152 18.02 0.38 11.81
N THR A 153 17.43 1.47 12.30
CA THR A 153 16.01 1.56 12.65
C THR A 153 15.09 1.36 11.43
N ALA A 154 15.40 1.92 10.27
CA ALA A 154 14.62 1.72 9.05
C ALA A 154 14.71 0.26 8.57
N GLU A 155 15.91 -0.32 8.59
CA GLU A 155 16.13 -1.72 8.21
C GLU A 155 15.36 -2.68 9.13
N LYS A 156 15.44 -2.48 10.46
CA LYS A 156 14.70 -3.31 11.44
C LYS A 156 13.19 -3.20 11.23
N ARG A 157 12.66 -2.01 10.93
CA ARG A 157 11.22 -1.83 10.60
C ARG A 157 10.82 -2.55 9.32
N LEU A 158 11.58 -2.37 8.24
CA LEU A 158 11.29 -3.01 6.95
C LEU A 158 11.41 -4.54 7.04
N ARG A 159 12.39 -5.06 7.76
CA ARG A 159 12.49 -6.50 8.04
C ARG A 159 11.29 -7.01 8.84
N THR A 160 10.88 -6.26 9.86
CA THR A 160 9.73 -6.64 10.69
C THR A 160 8.43 -6.71 9.89
N ILE A 161 8.17 -5.75 8.98
CA ILE A 161 6.96 -5.78 8.16
C ILE A 161 7.00 -6.93 7.12
N PHE A 162 8.19 -7.27 6.62
CA PHE A 162 8.38 -8.43 5.73
C PHE A 162 8.05 -9.76 6.42
N GLU A 163 8.49 -9.92 7.67
CA GLU A 163 8.27 -11.15 8.47
C GLU A 163 6.86 -11.27 9.05
N ALA A 164 6.04 -10.22 8.95
CA ALA A 164 4.74 -10.18 9.60
C ALA A 164 3.70 -11.05 8.87
N THR A 165 3.66 -12.35 9.17
CA THR A 165 2.65 -13.31 8.68
C THR A 165 1.32 -13.17 9.43
N GLU A 166 0.22 -13.25 8.69
CA GLU A 166 -1.13 -12.86 9.15
C GLU A 166 -1.77 -13.90 10.08
N LEU A 167 -1.73 -13.65 11.39
CA LEU A 167 -2.87 -13.72 12.34
C LEU A 167 -2.35 -13.41 13.76
N GLY A 168 -2.96 -12.43 14.45
CA GLY A 168 -2.51 -11.99 15.80
C GLY A 168 -1.30 -11.04 15.82
N ALA A 169 -0.71 -10.72 14.66
CA ALA A 169 0.51 -9.91 14.58
C ALA A 169 0.31 -8.44 15.02
N GLY A 170 -0.90 -7.90 15.07
CA GLY A 170 -1.14 -6.48 15.40
C GLY A 170 -0.59 -6.06 16.77
N PHE A 171 -0.78 -6.89 17.80
CA PHE A 171 -0.21 -6.64 19.14
C PHE A 171 1.32 -6.74 19.14
N ASN A 172 1.86 -7.77 18.48
CA ASN A 172 3.30 -7.97 18.33
C ASN A 172 3.97 -6.84 17.53
N ILE A 173 3.26 -6.23 16.58
CA ILE A 173 3.74 -5.10 15.80
C ILE A 173 3.83 -3.84 16.66
N ALA A 174 2.83 -3.58 17.51
CA ALA A 174 2.86 -2.45 18.44
C ALA A 174 4.02 -2.58 19.45
N LEU A 175 4.24 -3.77 20.00
CA LEU A 175 5.38 -4.05 20.88
C LEU A 175 6.72 -3.88 20.16
N LYS A 176 6.86 -4.45 18.96
CA LYS A 176 8.07 -4.28 18.14
C LYS A 176 8.32 -2.82 17.76
N ASP A 177 7.28 -2.03 17.50
CA ASP A 177 7.43 -0.59 17.22
C ASP A 177 7.97 0.17 18.44
N LEU A 178 7.55 -0.19 19.66
CA LEU A 178 8.11 0.36 20.90
C LEU A 178 9.59 -0.03 21.08
N GLU A 179 9.95 -1.30 20.87
CA GLU A 179 11.34 -1.79 20.95
C GLU A 179 12.28 -1.22 19.86
N ILE A 180 11.72 -0.72 18.76
CA ILE A 180 12.50 -0.10 17.69
C ILE A 180 12.75 1.39 17.98
N ARG A 181 11.85 2.01 18.76
CA ARG A 181 11.93 3.43 19.16
C ARG A 181 12.72 3.66 20.44
N GLY A 182 12.70 2.71 21.38
CA GLY A 182 13.51 2.70 22.60
C GLY A 182 14.94 2.24 22.34
#